data_AF-Q2ND45-F1
#
_entry.id   AF-Q2ND45-F1
#
_cell.length_a   1.000
_cell.length_b   1.000
_cell.length_c   1.000
_cell.angle_alpha   90.00
_cell.angle_beta   90.00
_cell.angle_gamma   90.00
#
_symmetry.space_group_name_H-M   'P 1'
#
loop_
_entity.id
_entity.type
_entity.pdbx_description
1 polymer ?
#
loop_
_entity_poly.entity_id
_entity_poly.type
_entity_poly.pdbx_seq_one_letter_code
_entity_poly.pdbx_strand_id
1 'polypeptide(L)'
;MSTIMTNPILFRRQFETANSQTRGKTMKRRLIAKALVASLAALPVAAGPAQVAHAQSIVKPSQDVVLSIGRGELISVPGAMADVFIANDAVADVQIKSQRQLYVFGKSGGETTIYASNSAGDVIWAANVRVANNIDSLDQMLALAMPEAKIATATMGTNTVLLTGTVAAPEDAAEAERLVTAFLGDGANVISRLKMATPLQVNLQVRIAEVSRSLVREIGSNLTTRDTTDGFLFGVNRGRNFGSITDIDTSGFPQLDASAQFGLPPGSLSLPFNPATGQFVVGGANFPVASNNPGQTALNFAGRLFGLDIASAFDVGERLGLITTLSNPNLTALSGETATFLAGGEFPIPISQGLGTTSIEYRNFGVSLAYSPTVLANGRISIRVRPEVSELSSQGAITLNGFQIPALTTRRAETTVELGSGQSFMIAGLMSNSSQNTVDKAPGLGDVPIIGNLFRSTSFRKGETELVIVVTPYLVKPVDGTDIKLPTDGYQTPNELQRTLGFLENDGKTGGDRPKPTAQDRDGPNPAVSRIDPAAVLPAPKTQKDDRRSAKKSKKSKRDKQRTAAAAPGFSLK
;
A
#
# COMPACT_ATOMS: atom_id res chain seq x y z
N MET A 1 41.09 -27.09 31.26
CA MET A 1 41.34 -25.66 30.95
C MET A 1 39.98 -25.00 30.94
N SER A 2 39.59 -24.39 32.06
CA SER A 2 39.76 -22.97 32.43
C SER A 2 38.55 -22.16 31.98
N THR A 3 37.62 -21.74 32.87
CA THR A 3 37.61 -20.45 33.62
C THR A 3 37.56 -19.26 32.64
N ILE A 4 36.65 -18.26 32.69
CA ILE A 4 36.25 -17.30 33.74
C ILE A 4 34.84 -16.76 33.29
N MET A 5 33.78 -16.62 34.12
CA MET A 5 33.47 -15.49 35.06
C MET A 5 33.36 -14.12 34.33
N THR A 6 32.60 -13.08 34.70
CA THR A 6 31.97 -12.67 35.97
C THR A 6 30.78 -11.74 35.69
N ASN A 7 29.78 -11.73 36.59
CA ASN A 7 28.75 -10.69 36.72
C ASN A 7 28.96 -9.94 38.05
N PRO A 8 28.85 -8.60 38.14
CA PRO A 8 28.78 -7.89 39.43
C PRO A 8 27.37 -7.28 39.70
N ILE A 9 26.67 -7.40 40.85
CA ILE A 9 27.04 -7.39 42.30
C ILE A 9 27.48 -5.97 42.73
N LEU A 10 27.00 -5.28 43.80
CA LEU A 10 25.95 -5.43 44.84
C LEU A 10 25.63 -3.98 45.36
N PHE A 11 24.59 -3.67 46.16
CA PHE A 11 24.48 -3.77 47.64
C PHE A 11 23.06 -3.29 48.05
N ARG A 12 22.26 -3.92 48.95
CA ARG A 12 22.37 -4.10 50.44
C ARG A 12 22.51 -2.76 51.20
N ARG A 13 21.78 -2.40 52.27
CA ARG A 13 20.88 -3.03 53.29
C ARG A 13 19.68 -2.04 53.56
N GLN A 14 18.70 -2.21 54.48
CA GLN A 14 18.60 -2.93 55.77
C GLN A 14 17.14 -3.16 56.22
N PHE A 15 16.96 -3.92 57.32
CA PHE A 15 15.73 -4.20 58.08
C PHE A 15 14.98 -2.92 58.51
N GLU A 16 13.67 -2.89 58.76
CA GLU A 16 13.02 -3.52 59.93
C GLU A 16 11.48 -3.67 59.83
N THR A 17 10.88 -4.41 60.77
CA THR A 17 9.47 -4.86 60.78
C THR A 17 8.54 -3.97 61.61
N ALA A 18 7.32 -3.71 61.10
CA ALA A 18 6.13 -3.51 61.94
C ALA A 18 4.85 -3.97 61.21
N ASN A 19 3.91 -4.54 61.97
CA ASN A 19 2.74 -5.27 61.48
C ASN A 19 1.45 -4.58 61.98
N SER A 20 0.49 -4.30 61.09
CA SER A 20 -0.93 -4.37 61.46
C SER A 20 -1.86 -4.48 60.24
N GLN A 21 -2.90 -5.30 60.41
CA GLN A 21 -3.96 -5.57 59.44
C GLN A 21 -4.93 -4.36 59.38
N THR A 22 -5.69 -4.12 58.32
CA THR A 22 -6.92 -4.89 58.03
C THR A 22 -7.54 -4.56 56.66
N ARG A 23 -8.42 -5.45 56.19
CA ARG A 23 -9.10 -5.43 54.88
C ARG A 23 -10.15 -4.31 54.75
N GLY A 24 -10.07 -3.51 53.68
CA GLY A 24 -11.18 -2.66 53.20
C GLY A 24 -11.84 -3.24 51.94
N LYS A 25 -12.86 -4.09 52.11
CA LYS A 25 -13.58 -4.75 50.98
C LYS A 25 -14.75 -3.89 50.52
N THR A 26 -14.78 -3.51 49.25
CA THR A 26 -15.89 -2.73 48.66
C THR A 26 -17.18 -3.56 48.59
N MET A 27 -18.30 -2.98 49.03
CA MET A 27 -19.63 -3.55 48.77
C MET A 27 -20.65 -2.47 48.43
N LYS A 28 -21.66 -2.87 47.66
CA LYS A 28 -22.61 -1.98 46.97
C LYS A 28 -23.91 -1.79 47.77
N ARG A 29 -24.61 -0.71 47.41
CA ARG A 29 -26.08 -0.56 47.34
C ARG A 29 -26.88 -0.37 48.66
N ARG A 30 -27.64 0.75 48.63
CA ARG A 30 -29.12 0.85 48.66
C ARG A 30 -29.87 1.21 49.96
N LEU A 31 -30.87 2.08 49.72
CA LEU A 31 -32.24 2.16 50.26
C LEU A 31 -32.58 3.10 51.45
N ILE A 32 -33.52 4.00 51.11
CA ILE A 32 -34.75 4.38 51.84
C ILE A 32 -34.68 5.43 52.95
N ALA A 33 -35.44 6.49 52.71
CA ALA A 33 -35.98 7.40 53.72
C ALA A 33 -37.31 6.86 54.29
N LYS A 34 -37.56 7.08 55.58
CA LYS A 34 -38.92 7.16 56.14
C LYS A 34 -38.98 8.29 57.17
N ALA A 35 -40.12 8.97 57.18
CA ALA A 35 -40.41 10.11 58.04
C ALA A 35 -40.77 9.70 59.47
N LEU A 36 -40.72 10.66 60.40
CA LEU A 36 -41.65 10.69 61.52
C LEU A 36 -41.95 12.14 61.93
N VAL A 37 -43.24 12.45 62.05
CA VAL A 37 -43.77 13.74 62.53
C VAL A 37 -44.12 13.58 64.00
N ALA A 38 -43.64 14.49 64.86
CA ALA A 38 -44.16 14.65 66.21
C ALA A 38 -44.04 16.13 66.64
N SER A 39 -45.13 16.66 67.14
CA SER A 39 -45.32 18.05 67.57
C SER A 39 -44.79 18.33 68.97
N LEU A 40 -44.29 19.54 69.21
CA LEU A 40 -44.65 20.32 70.41
C LEU A 40 -44.44 21.83 70.15
N ALA A 41 -45.34 22.66 70.68
CA ALA A 41 -45.28 24.11 70.54
C ALA A 41 -45.33 24.78 71.92
N ALA A 42 -44.39 25.69 72.20
CA ALA A 42 -44.49 26.71 73.24
C ALA A 42 -43.48 27.86 72.99
N LEU A 43 -43.99 29.08 72.91
CA LEU A 43 -43.28 30.37 73.07
C LEU A 43 -43.62 30.91 74.49
N PRO A 44 -43.01 32.00 75.04
CA PRO A 44 -42.22 33.03 74.36
C PRO A 44 -40.95 33.56 75.09
N VAL A 45 -40.19 34.38 74.34
CA VAL A 45 -39.44 35.60 74.75
C VAL A 45 -38.83 35.69 76.17
N ALA A 46 -37.49 35.76 76.21
CA ALA A 46 -36.76 36.64 77.12
C ALA A 46 -35.54 37.22 76.38
N ALA A 47 -35.43 38.56 76.32
CA ALA A 47 -34.31 39.23 75.66
C ALA A 47 -33.16 39.48 76.65
N GLY A 48 -31.94 39.08 76.29
CA GLY A 48 -30.70 39.47 76.95
C GLY A 48 -29.65 39.83 75.88
N PRO A 49 -28.79 40.83 76.09
CA PRO A 49 -27.83 41.25 75.08
C PRO A 49 -26.76 40.17 74.88
N ALA A 50 -26.77 39.53 73.71
CA ALA A 50 -25.67 38.68 73.31
C ALA A 50 -24.42 39.54 73.05
N GLN A 51 -23.37 39.36 73.85
CA GLN A 51 -22.05 39.86 73.49
C GLN A 51 -21.59 39.09 72.24
N VAL A 52 -21.54 39.78 71.10
CA VAL A 52 -21.06 39.20 69.86
C VAL A 52 -19.55 39.01 70.00
N ALA A 53 -19.10 37.77 70.14
CA ALA A 53 -17.68 37.46 70.06
C ALA A 53 -17.18 37.88 68.66
N HIS A 54 -16.13 38.69 68.60
CA HIS A 54 -15.45 39.02 67.34
C HIS A 54 -14.79 37.75 66.78
N ALA A 55 -15.52 37.03 65.94
CA ALA A 55 -14.95 36.00 65.09
C ALA A 55 -13.92 36.66 64.17
N GLN A 56 -12.69 36.13 64.14
CA GLN A 56 -11.66 36.60 63.23
C GLN A 56 -12.11 36.38 61.78
N SER A 57 -12.49 37.45 61.09
CA SER A 57 -12.89 37.40 59.68
C SER A 57 -11.66 37.29 58.80
N ILE A 58 -11.43 36.08 58.26
CA ILE A 58 -10.39 35.85 57.26
C ILE A 58 -10.84 36.51 55.95
N VAL A 59 -10.32 37.71 55.68
CA VAL A 59 -10.52 38.41 54.40
C VAL A 59 -9.72 37.68 53.33
N LYS A 60 -10.40 36.98 52.43
CA LYS A 60 -9.77 36.37 51.25
C LYS A 60 -9.64 37.43 50.15
N PRO A 61 -8.48 37.53 49.47
CA PRO A 61 -8.35 38.34 48.25
C PRO A 61 -9.39 37.90 47.22
N SER A 62 -10.05 38.88 46.60
CA SER A 62 -11.13 38.65 45.61
C SER A 62 -10.79 39.19 44.23
N GLN A 63 -9.60 39.75 44.06
CA GLN A 63 -9.09 40.31 42.81
C GLN A 63 -7.75 39.66 42.49
N ASP A 64 -7.55 39.28 41.23
CA ASP A 64 -6.27 38.81 40.71
C ASP A 64 -5.73 39.85 39.73
N VAL A 65 -4.46 40.23 39.88
CA VAL A 65 -3.76 41.21 39.05
C VAL A 65 -2.59 40.51 38.37
N VAL A 66 -2.51 40.56 37.04
CA VAL A 66 -1.46 39.89 36.26
C VAL A 66 -0.48 40.92 35.74
N LEU A 67 0.77 40.85 36.20
CA LEU A 67 1.84 41.79 35.82
C LEU A 67 2.95 41.08 35.04
N SER A 68 3.60 41.83 34.15
CA SER A 68 4.85 41.39 33.51
C SER A 68 6.05 41.76 34.38
N ILE A 69 7.10 40.94 34.40
CA ILE A 69 8.39 41.33 35.01
C ILE A 69 8.88 42.66 34.40
N GLY A 70 9.30 43.60 35.25
CA GLY A 70 9.76 44.94 34.86
C GLY A 70 8.65 45.94 34.49
N ARG A 71 7.37 45.54 34.54
CA ARG A 71 6.21 46.42 34.31
C ARG A 71 5.53 46.76 35.64
N GLY A 72 4.96 47.96 35.72
CA GLY A 72 4.14 48.37 36.84
C GLY A 72 2.76 48.87 36.42
N GLU A 73 1.78 48.68 37.30
CA GLU A 73 0.38 49.08 37.13
C GLU A 73 -0.07 50.00 38.27
N LEU A 74 -0.89 51.00 37.95
CA LEU A 74 -1.45 51.95 38.91
C LEU A 74 -2.82 51.45 39.38
N ILE A 75 -2.90 51.03 40.64
CA ILE A 75 -4.12 50.52 41.26
C ILE A 75 -4.78 51.62 42.08
N SER A 76 -6.08 51.84 41.84
CA SER A 76 -6.92 52.78 42.58
C SER A 76 -7.74 52.04 43.65
N VAL A 77 -7.60 52.45 44.90
CA VAL A 77 -8.17 51.77 46.08
C VAL A 77 -9.45 52.49 46.55
N PRO A 78 -10.52 51.75 46.94
CA PRO A 78 -11.81 52.34 47.26
C PRO A 78 -11.86 53.24 48.51
N GLY A 79 -10.90 53.10 49.43
CA GLY A 79 -10.79 53.92 50.65
C GLY A 79 -9.43 54.64 50.77
N ALA A 80 -9.29 55.44 51.83
CA ALA A 80 -8.00 56.05 52.19
C ALA A 80 -7.11 55.01 52.89
N MET A 81 -6.01 54.64 52.24
CA MET A 81 -4.97 53.76 52.76
C MET A 81 -4.13 54.48 53.80
N ALA A 82 -3.88 53.81 54.92
CA ALA A 82 -2.89 54.20 55.91
C ALA A 82 -1.65 53.29 55.85
N ASP A 83 -1.84 52.00 55.57
CA ASP A 83 -0.78 51.00 55.50
C ASP A 83 -1.01 50.04 54.32
N VAL A 84 0.08 49.47 53.80
CA VAL A 84 0.08 48.53 52.68
C VAL A 84 1.11 47.44 52.94
N PHE A 85 0.64 46.19 53.05
CA PHE A 85 1.46 45.01 53.28
C PHE A 85 1.54 44.15 52.02
N ILE A 86 2.74 43.66 51.70
CA ILE A 86 2.99 42.71 50.63
C ILE A 86 3.60 41.42 51.21
N ALA A 87 3.09 40.26 50.80
CA ALA A 87 3.50 38.97 51.35
C ALA A 87 4.93 38.56 50.95
N ASN A 88 5.40 39.00 49.78
CA ASN A 88 6.74 38.76 49.26
C ASN A 88 7.15 39.91 48.32
N ASP A 89 8.15 40.69 48.75
CA ASP A 89 8.67 41.89 48.08
C ASP A 89 9.70 41.60 46.97
N ALA A 90 10.21 40.36 46.92
CA ALA A 90 11.07 39.89 45.84
C ALA A 90 10.27 39.60 44.56
N VAL A 91 8.99 39.23 44.68
CA VAL A 91 8.08 38.96 43.55
C VAL A 91 7.54 40.26 42.96
N ALA A 92 6.97 41.14 43.81
CA ALA A 92 6.50 42.45 43.39
C ALA A 92 6.84 43.52 44.43
N ASP A 93 6.85 44.78 44.03
CA ASP A 93 7.10 45.94 44.88
C ASP A 93 5.90 46.90 44.84
N VAL A 94 5.70 47.68 45.91
CA VAL A 94 4.56 48.59 46.02
C VAL A 94 5.02 49.99 46.42
N GLN A 95 4.67 50.98 45.60
CA GLN A 95 4.95 52.39 45.88
C GLN A 95 3.64 53.19 45.98
N ILE A 96 3.39 53.78 47.15
CA ILE A 96 2.20 54.58 47.40
C ILE A 96 2.32 55.91 46.66
N LYS A 97 1.39 56.20 45.74
CA LYS A 97 1.35 57.45 44.97
C LYS A 97 0.46 58.52 45.62
N SER A 98 -0.61 58.08 46.28
CA SER A 98 -1.49 58.91 47.11
C SER A 98 -2.26 58.02 48.09
N GLN A 99 -3.02 58.62 49.02
CA GLN A 99 -3.89 57.88 49.95
C GLN A 99 -4.90 56.94 49.26
N ARG A 100 -5.13 57.06 47.95
CA ARG A 100 -6.07 56.20 47.20
C ARG A 100 -5.44 55.51 46.00
N GLN A 101 -4.12 55.63 45.79
CA GLN A 101 -3.44 55.05 44.63
C GLN A 101 -2.08 54.47 45.01
N LEU A 102 -1.82 53.24 44.59
CA LEU A 102 -0.52 52.57 44.69
C LEU A 102 -0.06 52.08 43.32
N TYR A 103 1.24 52.11 43.06
CA TYR A 103 1.86 51.39 41.96
C TYR A 103 2.31 50.03 42.44
N VAL A 104 1.99 48.97 41.70
CA VAL A 104 2.58 47.64 41.89
C VAL A 104 3.54 47.37 40.74
N PHE A 105 4.78 47.00 41.03
CA PHE A 105 5.82 46.66 40.05
C PHE A 105 6.17 45.17 40.14
N GLY A 106 6.15 44.44 39.02
CA GLY A 106 6.64 43.06 38.99
C GLY A 106 8.17 43.01 39.00
N LYS A 107 8.78 42.46 40.06
CA LYS A 107 10.26 42.32 40.20
C LYS A 107 10.76 40.96 39.72
N SER A 108 10.11 39.87 40.10
CA SER A 108 10.47 38.50 39.68
C SER A 108 9.23 37.61 39.53
N GLY A 109 9.36 36.53 38.77
CA GLY A 109 8.23 35.64 38.46
C GLY A 109 7.74 34.87 39.68
N GLY A 110 6.43 34.95 39.96
CA GLY A 110 5.83 34.32 41.14
C GLY A 110 4.42 34.81 41.43
N GLU A 111 3.86 34.33 42.53
CA GLU A 111 2.59 34.81 43.10
C GLU A 111 2.86 35.45 44.47
N THR A 112 2.27 36.61 44.72
CA THR A 112 2.33 37.33 46.00
C THR A 112 0.99 37.99 46.28
N THR A 113 0.65 38.28 47.53
CA THR A 113 -0.62 38.93 47.88
C THR A 113 -0.33 40.30 48.48
N ILE A 114 -1.09 41.31 48.04
CA ILE A 114 -1.03 42.66 48.60
C ILE A 114 -2.32 42.93 49.37
N TYR A 115 -2.19 43.51 50.55
CA TYR A 115 -3.29 43.98 51.39
C TYR A 115 -3.08 45.48 51.66
N ALA A 116 -4.11 46.28 51.47
CA ALA A 116 -4.12 47.69 51.85
C ALA A 116 -5.18 47.92 52.93
N SER A 117 -4.83 48.64 54.00
CA SER A 117 -5.69 48.87 55.16
C SER A 117 -5.89 50.36 55.47
N ASN A 118 -6.99 50.68 56.15
CA ASN A 118 -7.28 52.02 56.65
C ASN A 118 -6.58 52.26 58.02
N SER A 119 -6.70 53.48 58.55
CA SER A 119 -6.14 53.84 59.88
C SER A 119 -6.83 53.17 61.07
N ALA A 120 -7.90 52.42 60.86
CA ALA A 120 -8.58 51.61 61.88
C ALA A 120 -8.13 50.13 61.86
N GLY A 121 -7.30 49.73 60.89
CA GLY A 121 -6.80 48.36 60.71
C GLY A 121 -7.66 47.48 59.80
N ASP A 122 -8.77 47.99 59.24
CA ASP A 122 -9.60 47.22 58.31
C ASP A 122 -8.91 47.11 56.94
N VAL A 123 -8.90 45.91 56.37
CA VAL A 123 -8.45 45.68 54.98
C VAL A 123 -9.48 46.26 54.01
N ILE A 124 -9.12 47.32 53.31
CA ILE A 124 -9.96 48.02 52.33
C ILE A 124 -9.75 47.53 50.89
N TRP A 125 -8.64 46.84 50.62
CA TRP A 125 -8.37 46.17 49.35
C TRP A 125 -7.38 45.02 49.53
N ALA A 126 -7.59 43.93 48.80
CA ALA A 126 -6.70 42.78 48.79
C ALA A 126 -6.72 42.09 47.42
N ALA A 127 -5.53 41.83 46.86
CA ALA A 127 -5.39 41.15 45.58
C ALA A 127 -4.20 40.19 45.54
N ASN A 128 -4.34 39.12 44.75
CA ASN A 128 -3.21 38.28 44.38
C ASN A 128 -2.56 38.86 43.14
N VAL A 129 -1.26 39.15 43.23
CA VAL A 129 -0.45 39.60 42.11
C VAL A 129 0.32 38.40 41.56
N ARG A 130 0.01 38.04 40.31
CA ARG A 130 0.73 37.02 39.54
C ARG A 130 1.70 37.74 38.61
N VAL A 131 2.99 37.63 38.88
CA VAL A 131 4.04 38.17 38.02
C VAL A 131 4.56 37.06 37.10
N ALA A 132 4.48 37.29 35.79
CA ALA A 132 4.90 36.34 34.76
C ALA A 132 5.76 37.02 33.68
N ASN A 133 6.40 36.21 32.82
CA ASN A 133 6.98 36.74 31.58
C ASN A 133 5.87 37.14 30.60
N ASN A 134 6.17 38.09 29.71
CA ASN A 134 5.22 38.62 28.76
C ASN A 134 4.89 37.58 27.66
N ILE A 135 3.72 36.95 27.74
CA ILE A 135 3.24 35.93 26.79
C ILE A 135 2.87 36.59 25.45
N ASP A 136 2.27 37.78 25.47
CA ASP A 136 1.82 38.48 24.26
C ASP A 136 2.99 38.77 23.30
N SER A 137 4.19 39.05 23.83
CA SER A 137 5.39 39.22 23.00
C SER A 137 5.89 37.92 22.37
N LEU A 138 5.63 36.76 22.98
CA LEU A 138 6.04 35.46 22.45
C LEU A 138 5.15 35.04 21.27
N ASP A 139 3.83 35.21 21.40
CA ASP A 139 2.89 34.97 20.30
C ASP A 139 3.14 35.94 19.13
N GLN A 140 3.44 37.23 19.40
CA GLN A 140 3.81 38.19 18.36
C GLN A 140 5.13 37.83 17.66
N MET A 141 6.15 37.39 18.40
CA MET A 141 7.42 36.93 17.83
C MET A 141 7.20 35.71 16.92
N LEU A 142 6.44 34.70 17.39
CA LEU A 142 6.14 33.50 16.61
C LEU A 142 5.30 33.82 15.36
N ALA A 143 4.32 34.72 15.47
CA ALA A 143 3.53 35.17 14.32
C ALA A 143 4.36 35.93 13.26
N LEU A 144 5.40 36.64 13.69
CA LEU A 144 6.33 37.35 12.79
C LEU A 144 7.38 36.42 12.16
N ALA A 145 7.92 35.47 12.93
CA ALA A 145 8.94 34.53 12.47
C ALA A 145 8.37 33.37 11.64
N MET A 146 7.16 32.90 11.97
CA MET A 146 6.54 31.71 11.40
C MET A 146 5.06 31.98 10.99
N PRO A 147 4.80 32.89 10.04
CA PRO A 147 3.44 33.34 9.72
C PRO A 147 2.50 32.26 9.15
N GLU A 148 3.05 31.17 8.60
CA GLU A 148 2.24 30.04 8.09
C GLU A 148 1.84 29.05 9.20
N ALA A 149 2.55 29.04 10.33
CA ALA A 149 2.31 28.12 11.43
C ALA A 149 1.28 28.70 12.40
N LYS A 150 0.22 27.92 12.69
CA LYS A 150 -0.81 28.32 13.67
C LYS A 150 -0.42 27.81 15.03
N ILE A 151 0.50 28.52 15.68
CA ILE A 151 1.01 28.24 17.03
C ILE A 151 0.33 29.17 18.04
N ALA A 152 -0.11 28.60 19.15
CA ALA A 152 -0.61 29.30 20.33
C ALA A 152 0.21 28.83 21.54
N THR A 153 0.74 29.80 22.30
CA THR A 153 1.52 29.51 23.51
C THR A 153 0.65 29.56 24.75
N ALA A 154 0.97 28.72 25.75
CA ALA A 154 0.31 28.74 27.05
C ALA A 154 1.34 28.49 28.15
N THR A 155 1.48 29.40 29.10
CA THR A 155 2.39 29.23 30.23
C THR A 155 1.74 28.39 31.33
N MET A 156 2.47 27.40 31.85
CA MET A 156 2.01 26.50 32.90
C MET A 156 2.95 26.58 34.11
N GLY A 157 2.56 27.35 35.13
CA GLY A 157 3.42 27.71 36.26
C GLY A 157 4.31 28.91 35.96
N THR A 158 5.45 29.04 36.65
CA THR A 158 6.36 30.20 36.52
C THR A 158 7.34 30.13 35.35
N ASN A 159 7.62 28.92 34.83
CA ASN A 159 8.79 28.71 33.96
C ASN A 159 8.64 27.52 32.96
N THR A 160 7.40 27.12 32.65
CA THR A 160 7.13 26.12 31.59
C THR A 160 6.19 26.71 30.55
N VAL A 161 6.52 26.58 29.27
CA VAL A 161 5.67 27.02 28.15
C VAL A 161 5.24 25.83 27.31
N LEU A 162 3.94 25.69 27.13
CA LEU A 162 3.30 24.70 26.29
C LEU A 162 3.03 25.30 24.91
N LEU A 163 3.60 24.71 23.86
CA LEU A 163 3.31 25.06 22.47
C LEU A 163 2.18 24.16 21.95
N THR A 164 1.06 24.75 21.53
CA THR A 164 -0.04 24.01 20.88
C THR A 164 -0.34 24.62 19.51
N GLY A 165 -0.75 23.82 18.54
CA GLY A 165 -0.97 24.36 17.19
C GLY A 165 -0.79 23.37 16.07
N THR A 166 -0.89 23.88 14.84
CA THR A 166 -0.57 23.13 13.61
C THR A 166 0.65 23.72 12.91
N VAL A 167 1.61 22.85 12.59
CA VAL A 167 2.78 23.14 11.74
C VAL A 167 2.66 22.45 10.38
N ALA A 168 3.40 22.94 9.39
CA ALA A 168 3.45 22.34 8.06
C ALA A 168 4.39 21.13 8.05
N ALA A 169 5.59 21.28 8.64
CA ALA A 169 6.62 20.25 8.69
C ALA A 169 7.14 19.98 10.11
N PRO A 170 7.80 18.82 10.37
CA PRO A 170 8.38 18.49 11.67
C PRO A 170 9.45 19.49 12.15
N GLU A 171 10.27 19.99 11.22
CA GLU A 171 11.35 20.95 11.48
C GLU A 171 10.83 22.30 11.99
N ASP A 172 9.67 22.76 11.52
CA ASP A 172 9.01 23.98 12.02
C ASP A 172 8.74 23.89 13.53
N ALA A 173 8.34 22.70 14.01
CA ALA A 173 8.09 22.48 15.43
C ALA A 173 9.38 22.55 16.25
N ALA A 174 10.48 22.00 15.72
CA ALA A 174 11.80 22.08 16.34
C ALA A 174 12.40 23.50 16.25
N GLU A 175 12.03 24.30 15.24
CA GLU A 175 12.40 25.72 15.15
C GLU A 175 11.61 26.58 16.13
N ALA A 176 10.30 26.40 16.23
CA ALA A 176 9.47 27.08 17.24
C ALA A 176 9.99 26.84 18.66
N GLU A 177 10.34 25.60 19.00
CA GLU A 177 10.93 25.24 20.29
C GLU A 177 12.27 25.94 20.54
N ARG A 178 13.15 26.00 19.54
CA ARG A 178 14.43 26.73 19.62
C ARG A 178 14.23 28.24 19.78
N LEU A 179 13.30 28.85 19.04
CA LEU A 179 13.00 30.29 19.14
C LEU A 179 12.44 30.66 20.52
N VAL A 180 11.50 29.86 21.04
CA VAL A 180 10.92 30.05 22.37
C VAL A 180 11.97 29.85 23.47
N THR A 181 12.85 28.85 23.34
CA THR A 181 13.94 28.62 24.29
C THR A 181 14.95 29.77 24.30
N ALA A 182 15.36 30.25 23.11
CA ALA A 182 16.26 31.39 22.98
C ALA A 182 15.69 32.70 23.55
N PHE A 183 14.36 32.89 23.48
CA PHE A 183 13.68 34.07 24.04
C PHE A 183 13.55 34.02 25.57
N LEU A 184 13.39 32.82 26.16
CA LEU A 184 13.16 32.65 27.60
C LEU A 184 14.44 32.35 28.41
N GLY A 185 15.51 31.91 27.74
CA GLY A 185 16.80 31.56 28.34
C GLY A 185 16.87 30.14 28.93
N ASP A 186 18.08 29.70 29.26
CA ASP A 186 18.44 28.31 29.62
C ASP A 186 17.68 27.71 30.83
N GLY A 187 16.94 28.52 31.58
CA GLY A 187 16.10 28.07 32.69
C GLY A 187 14.74 27.52 32.26
N ALA A 188 14.21 27.89 31.09
CA ALA A 188 12.81 27.66 30.74
C ALA A 188 12.56 26.27 30.12
N ASN A 189 11.48 25.62 30.55
CA ASN A 189 11.07 24.31 30.04
C ASN A 189 10.01 24.45 28.94
N VAL A 190 10.33 24.07 27.69
CA VAL A 190 9.38 24.14 26.57
C VAL A 190 8.80 22.75 26.31
N ILE A 191 7.47 22.65 26.30
CA ILE A 191 6.76 21.39 26.02
C ILE A 191 6.03 21.56 24.69
N SER A 192 6.46 20.83 23.67
CA SER A 192 5.80 20.84 22.36
C SER A 192 4.62 19.87 22.31
N ARG A 193 3.45 20.40 21.93
CA ARG A 193 2.24 19.66 21.50
C ARG A 193 1.77 20.15 20.13
N LEU A 194 2.71 20.54 19.28
CA LEU A 194 2.46 20.88 17.89
C LEU A 194 2.11 19.61 17.11
N LYS A 195 1.07 19.67 16.26
CA LYS A 195 0.67 18.58 15.36
C LYS A 195 0.92 18.98 13.91
N MET A 196 1.30 18.03 13.05
CA MET A 196 1.33 18.29 11.61
C MET A 196 -0.10 18.43 11.07
N ALA A 197 -0.30 19.32 10.09
CA ALA A 197 -1.60 19.52 9.45
C ALA A 197 -2.11 18.27 8.71
N THR A 198 -1.22 17.55 8.04
CA THR A 198 -1.45 16.23 7.42
C THR A 198 -0.14 15.44 7.38
N PRO A 199 -0.16 14.10 7.59
CA PRO A 199 1.03 13.30 7.36
C PRO A 199 1.26 13.19 5.85
N LEU A 200 2.49 13.47 5.42
CA LEU A 200 2.83 13.55 4.00
C LEU A 200 2.87 12.15 3.37
N GLN A 201 2.12 11.97 2.28
CA GLN A 201 2.05 10.73 1.51
C GLN A 201 2.82 10.88 0.20
N VAL A 202 3.69 9.92 -0.07
CA VAL A 202 4.45 9.84 -1.33
C VAL A 202 3.91 8.68 -2.13
N ASN A 203 3.57 8.93 -3.39
CA ASN A 203 3.30 7.92 -4.38
C ASN A 203 4.58 7.68 -5.19
N LEU A 204 4.98 6.42 -5.37
CA LEU A 204 6.16 6.07 -6.16
C LEU A 204 5.74 5.27 -7.39
N GLN A 205 5.99 5.86 -8.56
CA GLN A 205 5.93 5.16 -9.84
C GLN A 205 7.34 4.67 -10.18
N VAL A 206 7.47 3.38 -10.47
CA VAL A 206 8.69 2.82 -11.07
C VAL A 206 8.37 2.33 -12.48
N ARG A 207 9.33 2.44 -13.39
CA ARG A 207 9.22 1.99 -14.78
C ARG A 207 10.43 1.11 -15.07
N ILE A 208 10.19 -0.16 -15.37
CA ILE A 208 11.21 -1.16 -15.66
C ILE A 208 10.98 -1.57 -17.11
N ALA A 209 11.83 -1.08 -18.01
CA ALA A 209 11.74 -1.29 -19.44
C ALA A 209 12.90 -2.15 -19.91
N GLU A 210 12.59 -3.20 -20.65
CA GLU A 210 13.58 -4.11 -21.22
C GLU A 210 13.30 -4.37 -22.69
N VAL A 211 14.36 -4.43 -23.49
CA VAL A 211 14.34 -4.82 -24.89
C VAL A 211 15.37 -5.93 -25.07
N SER A 212 14.95 -7.10 -25.56
CA SER A 212 15.85 -8.17 -25.95
C SER A 212 15.72 -8.46 -27.44
N ARG A 213 16.87 -8.50 -28.12
CA ARG A 213 17.01 -8.79 -29.55
C ARG A 213 17.84 -10.05 -29.71
N SER A 214 17.41 -10.94 -30.59
CA SER A 214 18.17 -12.10 -31.00
C SER A 214 18.26 -12.19 -32.52
N LEU A 215 19.42 -12.57 -33.02
CA LEU A 215 19.69 -12.85 -34.42
C LEU A 215 20.40 -14.20 -34.49
N VAL A 216 19.84 -15.13 -35.25
CA VAL A 216 20.48 -16.39 -35.61
C VAL A 216 20.58 -16.45 -37.13
N ARG A 217 21.79 -16.59 -37.65
CA ARG A 217 22.07 -16.87 -39.07
C ARG A 217 22.74 -18.23 -39.16
N GLU A 218 22.17 -19.12 -39.96
CA GLU A 218 22.69 -20.46 -40.17
C GLU A 218 22.82 -20.71 -41.68
N ILE A 219 24.00 -21.15 -42.09
CA ILE A 219 24.30 -21.60 -43.45
C ILE A 219 24.93 -22.98 -43.33
N GLY A 220 24.37 -23.95 -44.05
CA GLY A 220 24.81 -25.35 -44.02
C GLY A 220 24.66 -26.01 -45.39
N SER A 221 25.42 -27.07 -45.60
CA SER A 221 25.37 -27.88 -46.80
C SER A 221 25.55 -29.36 -46.48
N ASN A 222 24.71 -30.16 -47.10
CA ASN A 222 24.78 -31.61 -47.02
C ASN A 222 24.74 -32.20 -48.44
N LEU A 223 25.48 -33.29 -48.62
CA LEU A 223 25.56 -34.10 -49.81
C LEU A 223 25.80 -35.55 -49.37
N THR A 224 25.03 -36.47 -49.91
CA THR A 224 25.20 -37.92 -49.73
C THR A 224 25.04 -38.55 -51.11
N THR A 225 25.95 -39.45 -51.46
CA THR A 225 25.77 -40.34 -52.62
C THR A 225 25.49 -41.77 -52.15
N ARG A 226 25.08 -42.63 -53.06
CA ARG A 226 25.00 -44.10 -52.90
C ARG A 226 25.22 -44.72 -54.27
N ASP A 227 25.95 -45.82 -54.32
CA ASP A 227 25.93 -46.74 -55.46
C ASP A 227 25.18 -48.01 -55.03
N THR A 228 24.50 -48.63 -55.99
CA THR A 228 23.74 -49.88 -55.86
C THR A 228 24.44 -51.05 -56.56
N THR A 229 25.57 -50.82 -57.23
CA THR A 229 26.31 -51.85 -57.98
C THR A 229 27.51 -52.40 -57.23
N ASP A 230 28.55 -51.58 -56.99
CA ASP A 230 29.73 -51.90 -56.15
C ASP A 230 30.72 -50.71 -55.96
N GLY A 231 30.31 -49.48 -56.32
CA GLY A 231 31.21 -48.32 -56.46
C GLY A 231 31.30 -47.36 -55.26
N PHE A 232 31.59 -46.09 -55.58
CA PHE A 232 32.12 -45.12 -54.62
C PHE A 232 31.05 -44.39 -53.79
N LEU A 233 31.07 -44.60 -52.48
CA LEU A 233 30.28 -43.86 -51.51
C LEU A 233 30.99 -42.56 -51.11
N PHE A 234 30.31 -41.42 -51.27
CA PHE A 234 30.80 -40.11 -50.86
C PHE A 234 29.73 -39.34 -50.08
N GLY A 235 30.16 -38.48 -49.15
CA GLY A 235 29.24 -37.60 -48.47
C GLY A 235 29.93 -36.46 -47.73
N VAL A 236 29.28 -35.31 -47.72
CA VAL A 236 29.62 -34.13 -46.95
C VAL A 236 28.42 -33.82 -46.07
N ASN A 237 28.56 -33.96 -44.76
CA ASN A 237 27.49 -33.61 -43.82
C ASN A 237 27.99 -32.46 -42.94
N ARG A 238 27.64 -31.23 -43.35
CA ARG A 238 28.07 -29.94 -42.78
C ARG A 238 26.88 -29.01 -42.69
N GLY A 239 25.88 -29.44 -41.93
CA GLY A 239 24.57 -28.81 -41.79
C GLY A 239 23.69 -29.66 -40.89
N ARG A 240 22.37 -29.62 -41.10
CA ARG A 240 21.42 -30.46 -40.33
C ARG A 240 21.55 -31.95 -40.68
N ASN A 241 20.86 -32.80 -39.92
CA ASN A 241 20.58 -34.16 -40.38
C ASN A 241 19.49 -34.10 -41.46
N PHE A 242 19.83 -34.29 -42.74
CA PHE A 242 18.90 -34.13 -43.86
C PHE A 242 18.28 -35.45 -44.38
N GLY A 243 18.68 -36.60 -43.82
CA GLY A 243 18.26 -37.92 -44.27
C GLY A 243 19.41 -38.77 -44.82
N SER A 244 19.08 -39.96 -45.31
CA SER A 244 19.99 -40.90 -45.97
C SER A 244 19.35 -41.41 -47.28
N ILE A 245 20.16 -41.98 -48.17
CA ILE A 245 19.65 -42.69 -49.33
C ILE A 245 19.49 -44.16 -48.93
N THR A 246 18.28 -44.69 -49.06
CA THR A 246 17.96 -46.10 -48.78
C THR A 246 17.47 -46.78 -50.05
N ASP A 247 17.38 -48.10 -50.05
CA ASP A 247 16.57 -48.77 -51.08
C ASP A 247 15.07 -48.46 -50.84
N ILE A 248 14.25 -48.62 -51.88
CA ILE A 248 12.80 -48.62 -51.75
C ILE A 248 12.38 -49.82 -50.90
N ASP A 249 11.68 -49.58 -49.80
CA ASP A 249 11.10 -50.66 -48.99
C ASP A 249 9.97 -51.35 -49.77
N THR A 250 10.26 -52.56 -50.24
CA THR A 250 9.32 -53.39 -51.00
C THR A 250 8.49 -54.34 -50.14
N SER A 251 8.73 -54.39 -48.82
CA SER A 251 8.07 -55.34 -47.91
C SER A 251 6.56 -55.12 -47.77
N GLY A 252 6.09 -53.88 -48.02
CA GLY A 252 4.68 -53.50 -47.97
C GLY A 252 3.89 -53.65 -49.28
N PHE A 253 4.53 -54.00 -50.41
CA PHE A 253 3.84 -54.14 -51.70
C PHE A 253 3.36 -55.59 -51.95
N PRO A 254 2.15 -55.79 -52.49
CA PRO A 254 1.69 -57.13 -52.89
C PRO A 254 2.58 -57.70 -54.00
N GLN A 255 2.95 -58.97 -53.88
CA GLN A 255 3.68 -59.70 -54.92
C GLN A 255 2.69 -60.18 -56.00
N LEU A 256 2.87 -59.73 -57.24
CA LEU A 256 2.10 -60.19 -58.39
C LEU A 256 3.01 -60.92 -59.38
N ASP A 257 2.45 -61.86 -60.15
CA ASP A 257 3.17 -62.58 -61.19
C ASP A 257 3.50 -61.64 -62.38
N ALA A 258 4.79 -61.45 -62.61
CA ALA A 258 5.36 -60.63 -63.67
C ALA A 258 5.89 -61.48 -64.85
N SER A 259 5.79 -62.81 -64.79
CA SER A 259 6.30 -63.72 -65.83
C SER A 259 5.88 -63.34 -67.25
N ALA A 260 4.60 -62.97 -67.43
CA ALA A 260 4.04 -62.54 -68.71
C ALA A 260 4.70 -61.27 -69.28
N GLN A 261 5.19 -60.36 -68.43
CA GLN A 261 5.89 -59.14 -68.87
C GLN A 261 7.30 -59.42 -69.41
N PHE A 262 7.90 -60.54 -69.00
CA PHE A 262 9.25 -60.96 -69.42
C PHE A 262 9.25 -62.19 -70.36
N GLY A 263 8.08 -62.60 -70.85
CA GLY A 263 7.95 -63.74 -71.78
C GLY A 263 8.24 -65.11 -71.15
N LEU A 264 8.11 -65.22 -69.83
CA LEU A 264 8.36 -66.45 -69.07
C LEU A 264 7.05 -67.23 -68.81
N PRO A 265 7.11 -68.54 -68.49
CA PRO A 265 5.92 -69.32 -68.13
C PRO A 265 5.19 -68.76 -66.89
N PRO A 266 3.85 -68.80 -66.84
CA PRO A 266 3.07 -68.33 -65.69
C PRO A 266 3.56 -68.89 -64.34
N GLY A 267 3.63 -68.03 -63.32
CA GLY A 267 4.08 -68.36 -61.98
C GLY A 267 5.61 -68.41 -61.79
N SER A 268 6.41 -68.15 -62.83
CA SER A 268 7.88 -68.26 -62.73
C SER A 268 8.58 -67.06 -62.08
N LEU A 269 7.93 -65.90 -61.97
CA LEU A 269 8.54 -64.67 -61.48
C LEU A 269 7.51 -63.77 -60.79
N SER A 270 7.48 -63.77 -59.46
CA SER A 270 6.71 -62.82 -58.66
C SER A 270 7.54 -61.57 -58.36
N LEU A 271 6.98 -60.37 -58.56
CA LEU A 271 7.61 -59.09 -58.22
C LEU A 271 6.67 -58.21 -57.38
N PRO A 272 7.20 -57.33 -56.52
CA PRO A 272 6.38 -56.37 -55.79
C PRO A 272 5.68 -55.43 -56.78
N PHE A 273 4.38 -55.21 -56.61
CA PHE A 273 3.56 -54.39 -57.49
C PHE A 273 2.96 -53.22 -56.73
N ASN A 274 3.10 -52.00 -57.25
CA ASN A 274 2.50 -50.82 -56.64
C ASN A 274 1.09 -50.57 -57.24
N PRO A 275 -0.01 -50.83 -56.48
CA PRO A 275 -1.36 -50.68 -57.00
C PRO A 275 -1.76 -49.21 -57.24
N ALA A 276 -1.03 -48.23 -56.69
CA ALA A 276 -1.31 -46.82 -56.92
C ALA A 276 -0.72 -46.30 -58.24
N THR A 277 0.34 -46.92 -58.76
CA THR A 277 0.97 -46.56 -60.05
C THR A 277 0.71 -47.59 -61.15
N GLY A 278 0.21 -48.77 -60.82
CA GLY A 278 -0.09 -49.84 -61.77
C GLY A 278 1.15 -50.53 -62.35
N GLN A 279 2.29 -50.49 -61.66
CA GLN A 279 3.59 -50.95 -62.14
C GLN A 279 4.30 -51.87 -61.13
N PHE A 280 5.10 -52.79 -61.64
CA PHE A 280 6.04 -53.58 -60.83
C PHE A 280 7.20 -52.71 -60.34
N VAL A 281 7.56 -52.86 -59.08
CA VAL A 281 8.65 -52.14 -58.40
C VAL A 281 9.89 -53.04 -58.40
N VAL A 282 10.88 -52.71 -59.22
CA VAL A 282 12.09 -53.53 -59.42
C VAL A 282 13.33 -52.72 -59.06
N GLY A 283 13.63 -52.68 -57.76
CA GLY A 283 14.75 -51.92 -57.21
C GLY A 283 14.60 -50.40 -57.34
N GLY A 284 15.59 -49.67 -56.82
CA GLY A 284 15.66 -48.21 -56.86
C GLY A 284 15.89 -47.60 -55.48
N ALA A 285 16.33 -46.34 -55.48
CA ALA A 285 16.58 -45.57 -54.27
C ALA A 285 15.33 -44.82 -53.80
N ASN A 286 15.12 -44.86 -52.49
CA ASN A 286 14.25 -43.93 -51.77
C ASN A 286 15.11 -42.80 -51.18
N PHE A 287 14.56 -41.59 -51.20
CA PHE A 287 15.21 -40.38 -50.72
C PHE A 287 14.40 -39.76 -49.58
N PRO A 288 14.38 -40.36 -48.37
CA PRO A 288 13.70 -39.82 -47.21
C PRO A 288 14.39 -38.53 -46.73
N VAL A 289 13.97 -37.39 -47.28
CA VAL A 289 14.43 -36.06 -46.85
C VAL A 289 13.80 -35.72 -45.49
N ALA A 290 14.64 -35.43 -44.50
CA ALA A 290 14.19 -35.01 -43.18
C ALA A 290 13.49 -33.63 -43.24
N SER A 291 12.55 -33.39 -42.33
CA SER A 291 11.86 -32.10 -42.23
C SER A 291 12.84 -30.97 -41.89
N ASN A 292 12.58 -29.79 -42.47
CA ASN A 292 13.38 -28.60 -42.19
C ASN A 292 13.26 -28.19 -40.71
N ASN A 293 14.36 -27.71 -40.09
CA ASN A 293 14.25 -27.07 -38.79
C ASN A 293 13.40 -25.78 -38.90
N PRO A 294 12.60 -25.43 -37.87
CA PRO A 294 11.81 -24.21 -37.87
C PRO A 294 12.66 -22.95 -38.08
N GLY A 295 12.36 -22.17 -39.12
CA GLY A 295 13.07 -20.94 -39.47
C GLY A 295 14.29 -21.12 -40.39
N GLN A 296 14.54 -22.33 -40.92
CA GLN A 296 15.51 -22.56 -41.99
C GLN A 296 14.79 -22.74 -43.34
N THR A 297 15.28 -22.07 -44.39
CA THR A 297 14.93 -22.38 -45.79
C THR A 297 15.94 -23.38 -46.32
N ALA A 298 15.46 -24.46 -46.94
CA ALA A 298 16.32 -25.52 -47.45
C ALA A 298 15.99 -25.87 -48.90
N LEU A 299 17.03 -25.88 -49.73
CA LEU A 299 16.96 -26.35 -51.10
C LEU A 299 17.44 -27.81 -51.12
N ASN A 300 16.50 -28.75 -51.18
CA ASN A 300 16.80 -30.18 -51.24
C ASN A 300 16.74 -30.67 -52.69
N PHE A 301 17.75 -31.43 -53.13
CA PHE A 301 17.79 -32.07 -54.44
C PHE A 301 18.06 -33.55 -54.25
N ALA A 302 17.33 -34.41 -54.97
CA ALA A 302 17.50 -35.85 -54.89
C ALA A 302 17.22 -36.49 -56.26
N GLY A 303 18.00 -37.52 -56.62
CA GLY A 303 17.82 -38.26 -57.87
C GLY A 303 19.06 -39.05 -58.26
N ARG A 304 18.98 -39.75 -59.39
CA ARG A 304 20.08 -40.59 -59.91
C ARG A 304 20.83 -39.88 -61.04
N LEU A 305 22.15 -39.80 -60.94
CA LEU A 305 23.04 -39.13 -61.88
C LEU A 305 24.29 -40.00 -62.13
N PHE A 306 24.57 -40.29 -63.40
CA PHE A 306 25.70 -41.15 -63.82
C PHE A 306 25.77 -42.52 -63.12
N GLY A 307 24.61 -43.11 -62.81
CA GLY A 307 24.50 -44.40 -62.12
C GLY A 307 24.46 -44.30 -60.59
N LEU A 308 25.00 -43.22 -60.02
CA LEU A 308 24.97 -42.92 -58.58
C LEU A 308 23.65 -42.28 -58.18
N ASP A 309 23.10 -42.70 -57.04
CA ASP A 309 22.03 -41.98 -56.38
C ASP A 309 22.64 -40.84 -55.56
N ILE A 310 22.08 -39.63 -55.67
CA ILE A 310 22.59 -38.41 -55.05
C ILE A 310 21.45 -37.71 -54.32
N ALA A 311 21.71 -37.29 -53.09
CA ALA A 311 20.84 -36.42 -52.30
C ALA A 311 21.68 -35.27 -51.74
N SER A 312 21.17 -34.05 -51.81
CA SER A 312 21.81 -32.86 -51.22
C SER A 312 20.78 -31.92 -50.60
N ALA A 313 21.24 -31.15 -49.62
CA ALA A 313 20.49 -30.07 -49.00
C ALA A 313 21.40 -28.85 -48.87
N PHE A 314 20.87 -27.67 -49.19
CA PHE A 314 21.51 -26.39 -48.88
C PHE A 314 20.60 -25.60 -47.95
N ASP A 315 21.02 -25.43 -46.71
CA ASP A 315 20.29 -24.75 -45.64
C ASP A 315 20.75 -23.30 -45.53
N VAL A 316 19.81 -22.36 -45.59
CA VAL A 316 20.02 -20.94 -45.25
C VAL A 316 18.86 -20.47 -44.39
N GLY A 317 19.16 -19.93 -43.22
CA GLY A 317 18.16 -19.35 -42.33
C GLY A 317 18.65 -18.08 -41.67
N GLU A 318 17.79 -17.06 -41.61
CA GLU A 318 17.95 -15.91 -40.73
C GLU A 318 16.69 -15.79 -39.87
N ARG A 319 16.88 -15.85 -38.54
CA ARG A 319 15.82 -15.70 -37.55
C ARG A 319 16.12 -14.51 -36.66
N LEU A 320 15.23 -13.52 -36.72
CA LEU A 320 15.21 -12.35 -35.87
C LEU A 320 14.13 -12.54 -34.79
N GLY A 321 14.49 -12.33 -33.53
CA GLY A 321 13.57 -12.24 -32.40
C GLY A 321 13.68 -10.89 -31.72
N LEU A 322 12.54 -10.29 -31.39
CA LEU A 322 12.44 -9.05 -30.61
C LEU A 322 11.42 -9.26 -29.50
N ILE A 323 11.82 -8.98 -28.27
CA ILE A 323 10.97 -9.02 -27.07
C ILE A 323 11.09 -7.66 -26.39
N THR A 324 9.96 -7.11 -25.94
CA THR A 324 9.93 -5.86 -25.18
C THR A 324 9.04 -6.03 -23.96
N THR A 325 9.59 -5.80 -22.76
CA THR A 325 8.88 -5.93 -21.49
C THR A 325 8.82 -4.56 -20.81
N LEU A 326 7.64 -4.18 -20.32
CA LEU A 326 7.44 -2.95 -19.53
C LEU A 326 6.65 -3.27 -18.27
N SER A 327 7.27 -3.11 -17.11
CA SER A 327 6.62 -3.21 -15.80
C SER A 327 6.55 -1.84 -15.14
N ASN A 328 5.35 -1.40 -14.76
CA ASN A 328 5.10 -0.10 -14.14
C ASN A 328 4.42 -0.23 -12.76
N PRO A 329 5.08 -0.77 -11.72
CA PRO A 329 4.48 -0.85 -10.38
C PRO A 329 4.31 0.56 -9.79
N ASN A 330 3.21 0.74 -9.07
CA ASN A 330 2.83 2.00 -8.44
C ASN A 330 2.30 1.71 -7.01
N LEU A 331 2.81 2.41 -6.01
CA LEU A 331 2.44 2.24 -4.61
C LEU A 331 2.56 3.56 -3.84
N THR A 332 1.65 3.86 -2.91
CA THR A 332 1.70 5.02 -2.01
C THR A 332 2.12 4.61 -0.60
N ALA A 333 2.97 5.41 0.04
CA ALA A 333 3.50 5.19 1.39
C ALA A 333 3.49 6.50 2.20
N LEU A 334 3.51 6.38 3.52
CA LEU A 334 3.73 7.51 4.43
C LEU A 334 5.22 7.89 4.45
N SER A 335 5.52 9.18 4.62
CA SER A 335 6.89 9.63 4.89
C SER A 335 7.43 8.97 6.18
N GLY A 336 8.54 8.26 6.06
CA GLY A 336 9.22 7.51 7.13
C GLY A 336 8.85 6.02 7.19
N GLU A 337 7.79 5.57 6.51
CA GLU A 337 7.31 4.18 6.55
C GLU A 337 7.74 3.37 5.32
N THR A 338 7.96 2.06 5.50
CA THR A 338 8.25 1.16 4.38
C THR A 338 6.97 0.55 3.84
N ALA A 339 6.71 0.71 2.55
CA ALA A 339 5.60 0.05 1.86
C ALA A 339 6.13 -1.03 0.89
N THR A 340 5.36 -2.10 0.74
CA THR A 340 5.66 -3.22 -0.17
C THR A 340 4.48 -3.52 -1.09
N PHE A 341 4.80 -3.89 -2.32
CA PHE A 341 3.86 -4.33 -3.35
C PHE A 341 4.43 -5.55 -4.06
N LEU A 342 3.57 -6.52 -4.38
CA LEU A 342 3.88 -7.70 -5.17
C LEU A 342 2.71 -7.97 -6.12
N ALA A 343 2.99 -8.06 -7.41
CA ALA A 343 2.06 -8.51 -8.44
C ALA A 343 2.71 -9.67 -9.21
N GLY A 344 2.15 -10.86 -9.05
CA GLY A 344 2.71 -12.10 -9.59
C GLY A 344 2.07 -13.33 -8.97
N GLY A 345 2.86 -14.38 -8.79
CA GLY A 345 2.39 -15.66 -8.25
C GLY A 345 3.47 -16.38 -7.46
N GLU A 346 3.19 -17.62 -7.10
CA GLU A 346 4.12 -18.52 -6.42
C GLU A 346 4.30 -19.79 -7.26
N PHE A 347 5.53 -20.27 -7.38
CA PHE A 347 5.82 -21.54 -8.05
C PHE A 347 6.37 -22.57 -7.05
N PRO A 348 5.96 -23.85 -7.16
CA PRO A 348 6.41 -24.91 -6.27
C PRO A 348 7.79 -25.43 -6.65
N ILE A 349 8.65 -25.66 -5.65
CA ILE A 349 9.95 -26.32 -5.76
C ILE A 349 9.89 -27.62 -4.95
N PRO A 350 10.00 -28.80 -5.58
CA PRO A 350 10.08 -30.06 -4.85
C PRO A 350 11.47 -30.22 -4.20
N ILE A 351 11.49 -30.34 -2.88
CA ILE A 351 12.68 -30.65 -2.10
C ILE A 351 12.61 -32.10 -1.60
N SER A 352 13.65 -32.88 -1.88
CA SER A 352 13.75 -34.25 -1.37
C SER A 352 14.10 -34.21 0.11
N GLN A 353 13.16 -34.61 0.96
CA GLN A 353 13.42 -34.92 2.36
C GLN A 353 13.76 -36.41 2.48
N GLY A 354 14.32 -36.81 3.62
CA GLY A 354 14.81 -38.19 3.81
C GLY A 354 13.74 -39.27 3.56
N LEU A 355 14.21 -40.49 3.32
CA LEU A 355 13.36 -41.68 3.09
C LEU A 355 12.43 -41.58 1.86
N GLY A 356 12.79 -40.79 0.85
CA GLY A 356 12.03 -40.68 -0.40
C GLY A 356 10.78 -39.81 -0.31
N THR A 357 10.67 -38.97 0.73
CA THR A 357 9.58 -38.01 0.87
C THR A 357 9.89 -36.74 0.09
N THR A 358 8.91 -36.21 -0.66
CA THR A 358 9.04 -34.93 -1.36
C THR A 358 8.20 -33.89 -0.65
N SER A 359 8.83 -32.82 -0.16
CA SER A 359 8.15 -31.63 0.34
C SER A 359 8.15 -30.55 -0.75
N ILE A 360 7.26 -29.56 -0.64
CA ILE A 360 7.09 -28.49 -1.63
C ILE A 360 7.36 -27.15 -0.94
N GLU A 361 8.39 -26.43 -1.38
CA GLU A 361 8.65 -25.04 -1.00
C GLU A 361 8.07 -24.12 -2.08
N TYR A 362 7.30 -23.10 -1.70
CA TYR A 362 6.78 -22.10 -2.63
C TYR A 362 7.70 -20.89 -2.70
N ARG A 363 7.96 -20.39 -3.92
CA ARG A 363 8.74 -19.17 -4.15
C ARG A 363 7.95 -18.17 -4.98
N ASN A 364 7.89 -16.94 -4.50
CA ASN A 364 7.22 -15.84 -5.18
C ASN A 364 8.01 -15.40 -6.42
N PHE A 365 7.28 -15.07 -7.49
CA PHE A 365 7.80 -14.43 -8.70
C PHE A 365 6.84 -13.35 -9.18
N GLY A 366 7.27 -12.53 -10.14
CA GLY A 366 6.55 -11.38 -10.69
C GLY A 366 7.24 -10.05 -10.40
N VAL A 367 6.46 -8.98 -10.39
CA VAL A 367 6.93 -7.61 -10.14
C VAL A 367 6.74 -7.28 -8.66
N SER A 368 7.82 -6.96 -7.96
CA SER A 368 7.78 -6.46 -6.59
C SER A 368 8.41 -5.07 -6.48
N LEU A 369 7.90 -4.29 -5.53
CA LEU A 369 8.39 -2.96 -5.20
C LEU A 369 8.37 -2.80 -3.69
N ALA A 370 9.55 -2.65 -3.08
CA ALA A 370 9.67 -2.21 -1.71
C ALA A 370 10.34 -0.83 -1.69
N TYR A 371 9.78 0.12 -0.95
CA TYR A 371 10.42 1.43 -0.77
C TYR A 371 10.06 2.09 0.55
N SER A 372 10.92 3.00 0.99
CA SER A 372 10.69 3.89 2.13
C SER A 372 11.02 5.32 1.70
N PRO A 373 10.03 6.24 1.63
CA PRO A 373 10.25 7.64 1.32
C PRO A 373 10.43 8.45 2.60
N THR A 374 11.18 9.55 2.52
CA THR A 374 11.31 10.57 3.56
C THR A 374 11.25 11.93 2.88
N VAL A 375 10.23 12.72 3.18
CA VAL A 375 10.13 14.10 2.68
C VAL A 375 11.05 15.00 3.51
N LEU A 376 11.78 15.88 2.83
CA LEU A 376 12.74 16.83 3.40
C LEU A 376 12.18 18.26 3.34
N ALA A 377 12.70 19.15 4.20
CA ALA A 377 12.27 20.55 4.34
C ALA A 377 12.26 21.37 3.05
N ASN A 378 13.12 21.02 2.10
CA ASN A 378 13.23 21.67 0.79
C ASN A 378 12.21 21.15 -0.25
N GLY A 379 11.21 20.35 0.18
CA GLY A 379 10.22 19.72 -0.69
C GLY A 379 10.76 18.57 -1.57
N ARG A 380 12.02 18.17 -1.38
CA ARG A 380 12.60 16.98 -2.02
C ARG A 380 12.31 15.73 -1.19
N ILE A 381 12.33 14.60 -1.85
CA ILE A 381 11.93 13.31 -1.32
C ILE A 381 13.13 12.38 -1.44
N SER A 382 13.72 12.01 -0.30
CA SER A 382 14.75 10.97 -0.24
C SER A 382 14.05 9.62 -0.17
N ILE A 383 14.43 8.68 -1.03
CA ILE A 383 13.72 7.41 -1.19
C ILE A 383 14.72 6.27 -1.25
N ARG A 384 14.66 5.35 -0.30
CA ARG A 384 15.28 4.03 -0.46
C ARG A 384 14.33 3.16 -1.26
N VAL A 385 14.77 2.66 -2.41
CA VAL A 385 13.94 1.91 -3.36
C VAL A 385 14.61 0.58 -3.72
N ARG A 386 13.82 -0.50 -3.68
CA ARG A 386 14.19 -1.85 -4.10
C ARG A 386 13.10 -2.40 -5.03
N PRO A 387 13.17 -2.10 -6.34
CA PRO A 387 12.30 -2.70 -7.34
C PRO A 387 12.90 -4.01 -7.84
N GLU A 388 12.04 -4.98 -8.14
CA GLU A 388 12.41 -6.28 -8.67
C GLU A 388 11.38 -6.79 -9.68
N VAL A 389 11.86 -7.34 -10.79
CA VAL A 389 11.07 -8.12 -11.75
C VAL A 389 11.67 -9.51 -11.83
N SER A 390 10.83 -10.51 -11.67
CA SER A 390 11.23 -11.91 -11.66
C SER A 390 10.28 -12.74 -12.53
N GLU A 391 10.86 -13.46 -13.50
CA GLU A 391 10.13 -14.19 -14.53
C GLU A 391 10.56 -15.65 -14.53
N LEU A 392 9.61 -16.57 -14.72
CA LEU A 392 9.92 -17.99 -14.89
C LEU A 392 10.62 -18.21 -16.23
N SER A 393 11.74 -18.95 -16.20
CA SER A 393 12.58 -19.19 -17.36
C SER A 393 12.85 -20.68 -17.56
N SER A 394 12.83 -21.11 -18.82
CA SER A 394 13.27 -22.45 -19.22
C SER A 394 14.80 -22.57 -19.29
N GLN A 395 15.53 -21.44 -19.34
CA GLN A 395 16.99 -21.42 -19.37
C GLN A 395 17.54 -21.73 -17.98
N GLY A 396 18.23 -22.86 -17.83
CA GLY A 396 18.67 -23.38 -16.53
C GLY A 396 17.60 -24.13 -15.74
N ALA A 397 16.44 -24.43 -16.35
CA ALA A 397 15.43 -25.29 -15.74
C ALA A 397 15.96 -26.72 -15.52
N ILE A 398 15.50 -27.37 -14.45
CA ILE A 398 15.97 -28.71 -14.05
C ILE A 398 14.81 -29.70 -14.17
N THR A 399 15.03 -30.85 -14.82
CA THR A 399 14.05 -31.94 -14.89
C THR A 399 14.37 -33.02 -13.86
N LEU A 400 13.48 -33.23 -12.89
CA LEU A 400 13.63 -34.25 -11.84
C LEU A 400 12.37 -35.12 -11.79
N ASN A 401 12.52 -36.44 -11.96
CA ASN A 401 11.42 -37.42 -11.91
C ASN A 401 10.22 -37.08 -12.83
N GLY A 402 10.47 -36.44 -13.98
CA GLY A 402 9.44 -35.99 -14.92
C GLY A 402 8.85 -34.61 -14.64
N PHE A 403 9.14 -34.00 -13.48
CA PHE A 403 8.77 -32.62 -13.18
C PHE A 403 9.84 -31.66 -13.72
N GLN A 404 9.43 -30.65 -14.49
CA GLN A 404 10.30 -29.55 -14.92
C GLN A 404 10.18 -28.40 -13.93
N ILE A 405 11.27 -28.11 -13.21
CA ILE A 405 11.38 -26.97 -12.30
C ILE A 405 11.96 -25.80 -13.11
N PRO A 406 11.20 -24.73 -13.37
CA PRO A 406 11.71 -23.56 -14.08
C PRO A 406 12.77 -22.83 -13.24
N ALA A 407 13.74 -22.21 -13.90
CA ALA A 407 14.62 -21.25 -13.28
C ALA A 407 13.92 -19.89 -13.12
N LEU A 408 14.50 -18.99 -12.32
CA LEU A 408 14.02 -17.63 -12.14
C LEU A 408 15.00 -16.63 -12.75
N THR A 409 14.54 -15.81 -13.70
CA THR A 409 15.31 -14.66 -14.20
C THR A 409 14.90 -13.43 -13.42
N THR A 410 15.78 -12.98 -12.51
CA THR A 410 15.53 -11.86 -11.59
C THR A 410 16.33 -10.63 -11.98
N ARG A 411 15.66 -9.48 -12.02
CA ARG A 411 16.22 -8.16 -12.30
C ARG A 411 15.86 -7.26 -11.11
N ARG A 412 16.85 -6.94 -10.26
CA ARG A 412 16.67 -6.19 -9.01
C ARG A 412 17.69 -5.06 -8.93
N ALA A 413 17.26 -3.91 -8.42
CA ALA A 413 18.14 -2.84 -7.96
C ALA A 413 17.88 -2.55 -6.48
N GLU A 414 18.84 -1.94 -5.79
CA GLU A 414 18.61 -1.32 -4.49
C GLU A 414 19.47 -0.06 -4.40
N THR A 415 18.84 1.09 -4.15
CA THR A 415 19.55 2.37 -4.02
C THR A 415 18.76 3.35 -3.16
N THR A 416 19.38 4.48 -2.80
CA THR A 416 18.71 5.63 -2.21
C THR A 416 18.94 6.85 -3.09
N VAL A 417 17.87 7.55 -3.46
CA VAL A 417 17.91 8.74 -4.33
C VAL A 417 17.07 9.88 -3.76
N GLU A 418 17.48 11.12 -3.99
CA GLU A 418 16.75 12.33 -3.58
C GLU A 418 16.20 13.04 -4.83
N LEU A 419 14.88 13.21 -4.89
CA LEU A 419 14.15 13.73 -6.06
C LEU A 419 13.06 14.72 -5.65
N GLY A 420 12.80 15.75 -6.44
CA GLY A 420 11.60 16.56 -6.30
C GLY A 420 10.34 15.81 -6.75
N SER A 421 9.17 16.21 -6.23
CA SER A 421 7.88 15.66 -6.68
C SER A 421 7.71 15.85 -8.21
N GLY A 422 7.42 14.77 -8.92
CA GLY A 422 7.31 14.69 -10.38
C GLY A 422 8.63 14.54 -11.14
N GLN A 423 9.78 14.59 -10.47
CA GLN A 423 11.09 14.41 -11.13
C GLN A 423 11.39 12.92 -11.35
N SER A 424 11.85 12.57 -12.55
CA SER A 424 12.20 11.19 -12.90
C SER A 424 13.72 10.99 -12.88
N PHE A 425 14.19 9.85 -12.38
CA PHE A 425 15.62 9.51 -12.37
C PHE A 425 15.86 8.05 -12.73
N MET A 426 16.88 7.80 -13.55
CA MET A 426 17.32 6.44 -13.91
C MET A 426 18.20 5.89 -12.80
N ILE A 427 17.73 4.87 -12.09
CA ILE A 427 18.45 4.26 -10.95
C ILE A 427 19.30 3.06 -11.34
N ALA A 428 19.01 2.43 -12.48
CA ALA A 428 19.79 1.33 -13.02
C ALA A 428 19.66 1.27 -14.54
N GLY A 429 20.74 0.83 -15.19
CA GLY A 429 20.79 0.50 -16.60
C GLY A 429 21.72 -0.68 -16.82
N LEU A 430 21.38 -1.57 -17.74
CA LEU A 430 22.22 -2.70 -18.17
C LEU A 430 22.10 -2.84 -19.68
N MET A 431 23.24 -2.95 -20.35
CA MET A 431 23.32 -3.34 -21.76
C MET A 431 24.23 -4.56 -21.86
N SER A 432 23.65 -5.68 -22.29
CA SER A 432 24.32 -6.95 -22.53
C SER A 432 24.40 -7.21 -24.03
N ASN A 433 25.57 -7.62 -24.52
CA ASN A 433 25.76 -8.05 -25.90
C ASN A 433 26.56 -9.34 -25.91
N SER A 434 26.04 -10.34 -26.61
CA SER A 434 26.62 -11.66 -26.78
C SER A 434 26.70 -11.97 -28.27
N SER A 435 27.85 -12.42 -28.75
CA SER A 435 28.05 -12.82 -30.14
C SER A 435 28.87 -14.10 -30.17
N GLN A 436 28.30 -15.14 -30.77
CA GLN A 436 28.91 -16.45 -30.95
C GLN A 436 28.93 -16.75 -32.45
N ASN A 437 30.11 -17.12 -32.98
CA ASN A 437 30.26 -17.54 -34.37
C ASN A 437 30.91 -18.93 -34.38
N THR A 438 30.11 -19.96 -34.62
CA THR A 438 30.56 -21.35 -34.70
C THR A 438 30.74 -21.72 -36.17
N VAL A 439 31.93 -22.21 -36.52
CA VAL A 439 32.28 -22.62 -37.89
C VAL A 439 32.81 -24.04 -37.87
N ASP A 440 31.98 -24.99 -38.28
CA ASP A 440 32.35 -26.40 -38.42
C ASP A 440 32.75 -26.65 -39.87
N LYS A 441 34.02 -27.02 -40.12
CA LYS A 441 34.56 -27.21 -41.47
C LYS A 441 35.32 -28.52 -41.63
N ALA A 442 35.33 -29.08 -42.83
CA ALA A 442 36.29 -30.13 -43.18
C ALA A 442 37.71 -29.52 -43.26
N PRO A 443 38.74 -30.14 -42.64
CA PRO A 443 40.11 -29.66 -42.75
C PRO A 443 40.58 -29.70 -44.21
N GLY A 444 41.30 -28.66 -44.64
CA GLY A 444 41.71 -28.47 -46.04
C GLY A 444 40.55 -28.02 -46.94
N LEU A 445 39.58 -28.90 -47.20
CA LEU A 445 38.50 -28.63 -48.17
C LEU A 445 37.62 -27.42 -47.80
N GLY A 446 37.40 -27.16 -46.51
CA GLY A 446 36.61 -26.00 -46.04
C GLY A 446 37.29 -24.64 -46.21
N ASP A 447 38.58 -24.60 -46.55
CA ASP A 447 39.37 -23.37 -46.77
C ASP A 447 39.62 -23.09 -48.27
N VAL A 448 39.17 -23.96 -49.17
CA VAL A 448 39.28 -23.77 -50.62
C VAL A 448 38.40 -22.60 -51.09
N PRO A 449 38.93 -21.61 -51.83
CA PRO A 449 38.13 -20.52 -52.38
C PRO A 449 36.94 -21.03 -53.22
N ILE A 450 35.81 -20.33 -53.16
CA ILE A 450 34.55 -20.64 -53.86
C ILE A 450 33.88 -21.93 -53.33
N ILE A 451 34.57 -23.07 -53.41
CA ILE A 451 34.02 -24.41 -53.16
C ILE A 451 33.94 -24.74 -51.65
N GLY A 452 34.83 -24.16 -50.81
CA GLY A 452 34.88 -24.46 -49.37
C GLY A 452 33.61 -24.13 -48.58
N ASN A 453 32.72 -23.28 -49.13
CA ASN A 453 31.38 -23.06 -48.59
C ASN A 453 30.50 -24.33 -48.58
N LEU A 454 30.76 -25.30 -49.46
CA LEU A 454 30.07 -26.60 -49.48
C LEU A 454 30.66 -27.61 -48.48
N PHE A 455 31.76 -27.26 -47.81
CA PHE A 455 32.49 -28.13 -46.87
C PHE A 455 32.54 -27.54 -45.45
N ARG A 456 31.73 -26.51 -45.19
CA ARG A 456 31.59 -25.85 -43.88
C ARG A 456 30.15 -25.45 -43.59
N SER A 457 29.76 -25.53 -42.32
CA SER A 457 28.57 -24.87 -41.77
C SER A 457 29.00 -23.69 -40.90
N THR A 458 28.24 -22.60 -40.96
CA THR A 458 28.43 -21.41 -40.12
C THR A 458 27.14 -21.11 -39.36
N SER A 459 27.18 -21.16 -38.04
CA SER A 459 26.09 -20.70 -37.15
C SER A 459 26.55 -19.45 -36.41
N PHE A 460 25.99 -18.31 -36.80
CA PHE A 460 26.21 -17.02 -36.16
C PHE A 460 25.00 -16.69 -35.29
N ARG A 461 25.25 -16.43 -34.00
CA ARG A 461 24.22 -16.11 -33.01
C ARG A 461 24.61 -14.82 -32.32
N LYS A 462 23.71 -13.84 -32.29
CA LYS A 462 23.87 -12.57 -31.58
C LYS A 462 22.66 -12.33 -30.68
N GLY A 463 22.90 -11.99 -29.42
CA GLY A 463 21.87 -11.65 -28.44
C GLY A 463 22.22 -10.34 -27.75
N GLU A 464 21.29 -9.37 -27.79
CA GLU A 464 21.41 -8.06 -27.17
C GLU A 464 20.26 -7.86 -26.18
N THR A 465 20.54 -7.41 -24.96
CA THR A 465 19.51 -7.10 -23.97
C THR A 465 19.81 -5.75 -23.33
N GLU A 466 18.85 -4.83 -23.41
CA GLU A 466 18.88 -3.49 -22.83
C GLU A 466 17.82 -3.43 -21.73
N LEU A 467 18.20 -3.06 -20.51
CA LEU A 467 17.30 -2.90 -19.36
C LEU A 467 17.53 -1.52 -18.75
N VAL A 468 16.44 -0.82 -18.42
CA VAL A 468 16.45 0.48 -17.75
C VAL A 468 15.41 0.49 -16.64
N ILE A 469 15.80 0.99 -15.47
CA ILE A 469 14.90 1.23 -14.33
C ILE A 469 14.87 2.73 -14.02
N VAL A 470 13.69 3.32 -14.12
CA VAL A 470 13.41 4.74 -13.80
C VAL A 470 12.44 4.81 -12.63
N VAL A 471 12.67 5.74 -11.71
CA VAL A 471 11.76 6.04 -10.60
C VAL A 471 11.27 7.49 -10.70
N THR A 472 10.02 7.71 -10.28
CA THR A 472 9.38 9.04 -10.27
C THR A 472 8.44 9.13 -9.07
N PRO A 473 8.77 9.92 -8.04
CA PRO A 473 7.90 10.10 -6.88
C PRO A 473 6.98 11.31 -7.04
N TYR A 474 5.82 11.25 -6.41
CA TYR A 474 4.83 12.32 -6.36
C TYR A 474 4.37 12.53 -4.92
N LEU A 475 4.33 13.78 -4.45
CA LEU A 475 3.62 14.11 -3.22
C LEU A 475 2.11 14.10 -3.52
N VAL A 476 1.35 13.23 -2.86
CA VAL A 476 -0.08 13.03 -3.12
C VAL A 476 -0.93 13.40 -1.91
N LYS A 477 -2.17 13.82 -2.19
CA LYS A 477 -3.20 14.09 -1.17
C LYS A 477 -4.31 13.04 -1.30
N PRO A 478 -4.90 12.57 -0.19
CA PRO A 478 -6.09 11.74 -0.25
C PRO A 478 -7.26 12.51 -0.88
N VAL A 479 -8.13 11.79 -1.58
CA VAL A 479 -9.39 12.29 -2.14
C VAL A 479 -10.57 11.57 -1.48
N ASP A 480 -11.76 12.15 -1.57
CA ASP A 480 -12.96 11.51 -1.03
C ASP A 480 -13.30 10.21 -1.77
N GLY A 481 -13.81 9.22 -1.03
CA GLY A 481 -14.15 7.91 -1.57
C GLY A 481 -15.26 7.90 -2.63
N THR A 482 -15.90 9.05 -2.88
CA THR A 482 -16.86 9.29 -3.96
C THR A 482 -16.20 9.56 -5.31
N ASP A 483 -14.93 9.96 -5.30
CA ASP A 483 -14.20 10.47 -6.45
C ASP A 483 -13.23 9.43 -7.02
N ILE A 484 -12.90 8.42 -6.20
CA ILE A 484 -12.20 7.21 -6.64
C ILE A 484 -13.11 6.42 -7.60
N LYS A 485 -12.65 6.27 -8.84
CA LYS A 485 -13.25 5.41 -9.86
C LYS A 485 -12.51 4.07 -9.90
N LEU A 486 -13.23 2.98 -9.69
CA LEU A 486 -12.72 1.61 -9.80
C LEU A 486 -13.04 1.02 -11.18
N PRO A 487 -12.24 0.06 -11.70
CA PRO A 487 -12.59 -0.70 -12.90
C PRO A 487 -13.90 -1.49 -12.79
N THR A 488 -14.39 -1.72 -11.57
CA THR A 488 -15.67 -2.35 -11.26
C THR A 488 -16.86 -1.37 -11.24
N ASP A 489 -16.62 -0.06 -11.22
CA ASP A 489 -17.69 0.93 -11.19
C ASP A 489 -18.41 0.95 -12.54
N GLY A 490 -19.72 0.72 -12.51
CA GLY A 490 -20.54 0.53 -13.70
C GLY A 490 -20.70 -0.93 -14.12
N TYR A 491 -20.11 -1.91 -13.42
CA TYR A 491 -20.45 -3.32 -13.61
C TYR A 491 -21.78 -3.64 -12.92
N GLN A 492 -22.84 -3.81 -13.72
CA GLN A 492 -24.14 -4.30 -13.28
C GLN A 492 -24.32 -5.73 -13.76
N THR A 493 -24.54 -6.67 -12.83
CA THR A 493 -24.82 -8.07 -13.16
C THR A 493 -26.13 -8.20 -13.92
N PRO A 494 -26.20 -8.97 -15.02
CA PRO A 494 -27.44 -9.20 -15.75
C PRO A 494 -28.54 -9.76 -14.86
N ASN A 495 -29.77 -9.29 -15.03
CA ASN A 495 -30.93 -9.91 -14.40
C ASN A 495 -31.18 -11.31 -15.03
N GLU A 496 -31.83 -12.22 -14.31
CA GLU A 496 -31.98 -13.63 -14.73
C GLU A 496 -32.58 -13.76 -16.14
N LEU A 497 -33.56 -12.91 -16.48
CA LEU A 497 -34.19 -12.87 -17.81
C LEU A 497 -33.20 -12.47 -18.93
N GLN A 498 -32.32 -11.50 -18.68
CA GLN A 498 -31.29 -11.07 -19.63
C GLN A 498 -30.20 -12.12 -19.79
N ARG A 499 -29.83 -12.80 -18.69
CA ARG A 499 -28.84 -13.88 -18.72
C ARG A 499 -29.36 -15.12 -19.44
N THR A 500 -30.66 -15.43 -19.33
CA THR A 500 -31.25 -16.68 -19.84
C THR A 500 -31.91 -16.58 -21.22
N LEU A 501 -32.55 -15.45 -21.57
CA LEU A 501 -33.11 -15.24 -22.91
C LEU A 501 -32.26 -14.30 -23.77
N GLY A 502 -31.56 -13.34 -23.18
CA GLY A 502 -30.77 -12.35 -23.90
C GLY A 502 -29.34 -12.77 -24.23
N PHE A 503 -28.82 -13.82 -23.58
CA PHE A 503 -27.40 -14.22 -23.62
C PHE A 503 -26.43 -13.05 -23.31
N LEU A 504 -26.89 -12.10 -22.49
CA LEU A 504 -26.16 -10.90 -22.14
C LEU A 504 -25.23 -11.15 -20.95
N GLU A 505 -23.95 -10.81 -21.12
CA GLU A 505 -22.94 -10.89 -20.06
C GLU A 505 -22.95 -9.65 -19.12
N ASN A 506 -23.60 -8.55 -19.53
CA ASN A 506 -23.83 -7.35 -18.72
C ASN A 506 -25.25 -6.76 -18.95
N ASP A 507 -25.73 -5.87 -18.08
CA ASP A 507 -27.03 -5.15 -18.24
C ASP A 507 -27.03 -4.10 -19.39
N GLY A 508 -26.03 -4.10 -20.28
CA GLY A 508 -25.90 -3.16 -21.41
C GLY A 508 -25.63 -1.69 -21.03
N LYS A 509 -25.78 -1.32 -19.75
CA LYS A 509 -25.52 0.03 -19.21
C LYS A 509 -24.13 0.13 -18.61
N THR A 510 -23.17 0.56 -19.41
CA THR A 510 -21.84 0.93 -18.93
C THR A 510 -21.82 2.34 -18.32
N GLY A 511 -20.97 2.56 -17.31
CA GLY A 511 -20.71 3.90 -16.73
C GLY A 511 -21.62 4.35 -15.59
N GLY A 512 -22.40 3.47 -14.97
CA GLY A 512 -23.15 3.80 -13.76
C GLY A 512 -22.25 4.01 -12.54
N ASP A 513 -22.48 5.06 -11.74
CA ASP A 513 -21.79 5.21 -10.45
C ASP A 513 -22.21 4.10 -9.47
N ARG A 514 -21.26 3.57 -8.70
CA ARG A 514 -21.57 2.63 -7.61
C ARG A 514 -22.53 3.26 -6.59
N PRO A 515 -23.38 2.47 -5.89
CA PRO A 515 -24.16 2.98 -4.76
C PRO A 515 -23.22 3.55 -3.69
N LYS A 516 -23.15 4.88 -3.60
CA LYS A 516 -22.30 5.59 -2.65
C LYS A 516 -22.98 5.58 -1.28
N PRO A 517 -22.27 5.28 -0.17
CA PRO A 517 -22.82 5.45 1.16
C PRO A 517 -23.12 6.94 1.40
N THR A 518 -24.40 7.30 1.45
CA THR A 518 -24.80 8.60 1.99
C THR A 518 -24.59 8.58 3.50
N ALA A 519 -23.75 9.47 4.01
CA ALA A 519 -23.77 9.76 5.43
C ALA A 519 -25.18 10.24 5.79
N GLN A 520 -25.79 9.68 6.83
CA GLN A 520 -26.99 10.30 7.40
C GLN A 520 -26.60 11.68 7.89
N ASP A 521 -27.34 12.70 7.46
CA ASP A 521 -27.18 14.06 7.95
C ASP A 521 -27.23 14.07 9.47
N ARG A 522 -26.27 14.76 10.09
CA ARG A 522 -26.18 14.85 11.56
C ARG A 522 -27.29 15.69 12.19
N ASP A 523 -28.18 16.25 11.36
CA ASP A 523 -29.40 16.96 11.73
C ASP A 523 -30.60 16.01 11.96
N GLY A 524 -30.34 14.74 12.28
CA GLY A 524 -31.32 13.93 13.00
C GLY A 524 -31.71 14.64 14.31
N PRO A 525 -33.02 14.75 14.65
CA PRO A 525 -33.44 15.45 15.86
C PRO A 525 -32.76 14.84 17.08
N ASN A 526 -32.14 15.69 17.91
CA ASN A 526 -31.45 15.29 19.15
C ASN A 526 -32.25 14.21 19.89
N PRO A 527 -31.62 13.11 20.33
CA PRO A 527 -32.33 11.97 20.91
C PRO A 527 -33.17 12.44 22.10
N ALA A 528 -34.48 12.48 21.90
CA ALA A 528 -35.42 12.94 22.90
C ALA A 528 -35.35 11.99 24.09
N VAL A 529 -34.98 12.51 25.26
CA VAL A 529 -34.98 11.74 26.50
C VAL A 529 -36.42 11.29 26.74
N SER A 530 -36.67 9.98 26.62
CA SER A 530 -38.00 9.39 26.82
C SER A 530 -38.52 9.70 28.21
N ARG A 531 -39.31 10.78 28.30
CA ARG A 531 -40.02 11.15 29.52
C ARG A 531 -41.10 10.09 29.69
N ILE A 532 -40.87 9.15 30.61
CA ILE A 532 -41.78 8.05 30.91
C ILE A 532 -43.15 8.65 31.23
N ASP A 533 -44.13 8.39 30.37
CA ASP A 533 -45.51 8.83 30.57
C ASP A 533 -46.10 8.04 31.75
N PRO A 534 -46.47 8.68 32.88
CA PRO A 534 -46.94 7.97 34.07
C PRO A 534 -48.21 7.15 33.83
N ALA A 535 -48.96 7.43 32.76
CA ALA A 535 -50.17 6.68 32.40
C ALA A 535 -49.88 5.23 31.91
N ALA A 536 -48.66 4.94 31.44
CA ALA A 536 -48.32 3.64 30.84
C ALA A 536 -48.00 2.52 31.86
N VAL A 537 -48.07 2.80 33.16
CA VAL A 537 -47.64 1.87 34.24
C VAL A 537 -48.81 1.06 34.86
N LEU A 538 -50.07 1.35 34.48
CA LEU A 538 -51.23 0.60 34.97
C LEU A 538 -51.52 -0.64 34.10
N PRO A 539 -51.53 -1.86 34.66
CA PRO A 539 -51.90 -3.06 33.92
C PRO A 539 -53.42 -3.10 33.67
N ALA A 540 -53.85 -2.89 32.43
CA ALA A 540 -55.23 -3.08 32.03
C ALA A 540 -55.64 -4.56 32.15
N PRO A 541 -56.84 -4.88 32.68
CA PRO A 541 -57.28 -6.26 32.85
C PRO A 541 -57.58 -6.91 31.50
N LYS A 542 -57.12 -8.15 31.32
CA LYS A 542 -57.37 -8.95 30.12
C LYS A 542 -58.83 -9.43 30.11
N THR A 543 -59.64 -8.93 29.18
CA THR A 543 -60.86 -9.63 28.73
C THR A 543 -60.53 -10.52 27.53
N GLN A 544 -61.14 -11.70 27.51
CA GLN A 544 -60.81 -12.82 26.63
C GLN A 544 -62.02 -13.15 25.76
N LYS A 545 -61.78 -13.73 24.57
CA LYS A 545 -62.75 -14.38 23.67
C LYS A 545 -63.72 -13.45 22.89
N ASP A 546 -64.26 -13.85 21.73
CA ASP A 546 -64.27 -15.18 21.08
C ASP A 546 -63.97 -15.12 19.56
N ASP A 547 -63.28 -16.15 19.05
CA ASP A 547 -63.19 -16.46 17.62
C ASP A 547 -64.44 -17.21 17.13
N ARG A 548 -65.26 -16.62 16.25
CA ARG A 548 -66.15 -17.40 15.36
C ARG A 548 -66.26 -16.83 13.93
N ARG A 549 -65.77 -17.65 12.99
CA ARG A 549 -66.09 -17.71 11.55
C ARG A 549 -67.40 -16.98 11.14
N SER A 550 -67.35 -16.17 10.09
CA SER A 550 -67.72 -16.64 8.73
C SER A 550 -67.72 -15.57 7.62
N ALA A 551 -67.22 -15.99 6.45
CA ALA A 551 -67.73 -15.74 5.09
C ALA A 551 -67.98 -14.33 4.49
N LYS A 552 -67.66 -14.28 3.18
CA LYS A 552 -68.30 -13.53 2.08
C LYS A 552 -67.98 -12.04 1.84
N LYS A 553 -67.11 -11.84 0.84
CA LYS A 553 -67.22 -10.92 -0.31
C LYS A 553 -68.45 -9.99 -0.40
N SER A 554 -68.13 -8.70 -0.62
CA SER A 554 -68.68 -7.78 -1.64
C SER A 554 -69.91 -6.88 -1.38
N LYS A 555 -69.89 -5.72 -2.09
CA LYS A 555 -70.92 -4.67 -2.32
C LYS A 555 -71.22 -3.72 -1.15
N LYS A 556 -70.66 -2.49 -1.09
CA LYS A 556 -70.87 -1.26 -1.93
C LYS A 556 -72.17 -0.49 -1.62
N SER A 557 -72.04 0.85 -1.62
CA SER A 557 -73.07 1.91 -1.51
C SER A 557 -73.34 2.40 -0.07
N LYS A 558 -73.68 3.68 0.18
CA LYS A 558 -74.41 4.65 -0.66
C LYS A 558 -74.17 6.12 -0.22
N ARG A 559 -74.25 7.08 -1.17
CA ARG A 559 -74.59 8.54 -1.00
C ARG A 559 -73.65 9.39 -0.13
N ASP A 560 -73.43 10.69 -0.32
CA ASP A 560 -73.81 11.74 -1.30
C ASP A 560 -72.80 12.92 -1.11
N LYS A 561 -72.71 14.05 -1.85
CA LYS A 561 -73.55 14.71 -2.88
C LYS A 561 -72.72 15.74 -3.69
N GLN A 562 -73.13 16.03 -4.93
CA GLN A 562 -73.21 17.37 -5.57
C GLN A 562 -71.98 18.32 -5.66
N ARG A 563 -71.34 18.40 -6.84
CA ARG A 563 -71.36 19.58 -7.77
C ARG A 563 -70.45 19.37 -9.00
N THR A 564 -71.05 19.53 -10.19
CA THR A 564 -70.58 20.26 -11.40
C THR A 564 -69.07 20.63 -11.52
N ALA A 565 -68.34 20.52 -12.65
CA ALA A 565 -68.50 19.95 -13.99
C ALA A 565 -67.06 20.00 -14.67
N ALA A 566 -66.75 19.66 -15.94
CA ALA A 566 -67.49 19.24 -17.12
C ALA A 566 -66.57 18.43 -18.11
N ALA A 567 -67.16 17.95 -19.22
CA ALA A 567 -66.57 17.71 -20.55
C ALA A 567 -65.17 17.03 -20.74
N ALA A 568 -65.25 15.72 -21.06
CA ALA A 568 -64.70 15.09 -22.29
C ALA A 568 -63.18 14.74 -22.42
N PRO A 569 -62.83 13.69 -23.23
CA PRO A 569 -61.64 12.87 -22.98
C PRO A 569 -60.65 12.74 -24.17
N GLY A 570 -59.51 12.07 -23.93
CA GLY A 570 -58.59 11.63 -25.00
C GLY A 570 -57.64 10.51 -24.57
N PHE A 571 -57.91 9.28 -24.99
CA PHE A 571 -56.95 8.17 -24.96
C PHE A 571 -56.08 8.20 -26.23
N SER A 572 -54.79 7.87 -26.12
CA SER A 572 -54.19 6.72 -26.81
C SER A 572 -52.71 6.56 -26.50
N LEU A 573 -52.22 5.33 -26.58
CA LEU A 573 -50.79 5.02 -26.49
C LEU A 573 -50.08 5.30 -27.82
N LYS A 574 -48.81 5.68 -27.72
CA LYS A 574 -47.72 5.07 -28.51
C LYS A 574 -46.49 4.94 -27.62
#